data_AF-A0A5D2LF63-F1
#
_entry.id   AF-A0A5D2LF63-F1
#
_cell.length_a   1.000
_cell.length_b   1.000
_cell.length_c   1.000
_cell.angle_alpha   90.00
_cell.angle_beta   90.00
_cell.angle_gamma   90.00
#
_symmetry.space_group_name_H-M   'P 1'
#
loop_
_entity.id
_entity.type
_entity.pdbx_description
1 polymer ?
#
loop_
_entity_poly.entity_id
_entity_poly.type
_entity_poly.pdbx_seq_one_letter_code
_entity_poly.pdbx_strand_id
1 'polypeptide(L)'
;MTKLGAQPFMISALGLDMPGNLLLEHWKSAGLRTEGIRKHKDIKTPTVCHILDVSGEVAAGVASVEAVEMFLTPKWIQQFKHTIRSAPLLMVDANLSPPAIEVSCRLAAESNVPVWFEPVSIAKSERIAPIVKYITFASPNEDELIAMANALSSQNLFCPIERNNCSTDTLFQMLKPAIWLLLEKGVKILVLTIGSDGVLLCTKGESISWRICLEKTQQHGFSRQLFENMTSSCPSNLYSDSKVLERSPNFLAVHFPALPASVVRLTGAGDCLVGGMIASLSTGLDVMQSVAIGIAAAKASVEVDSNVPSQFSLPTITGDARIVYSTAKLLQHQSKL
;
A
#
# COMPACT_ATOMS: atom_id res chain seq x y z
N MET A 1 -1.84 -6.99 7.87
CA MET A 1 -1.60 -6.31 9.17
C MET A 1 -1.78 -7.22 10.38
N THR A 2 -3.00 -7.63 10.77
CA THR A 2 -3.23 -8.38 12.03
C THR A 2 -2.43 -9.68 12.14
N LYS A 3 -2.33 -10.43 11.04
CA LYS A 3 -1.55 -11.68 10.97
C LYS A 3 -0.02 -11.48 11.08
N LEU A 4 0.45 -10.24 11.03
CA LEU A 4 1.85 -9.84 11.28
C LEU A 4 2.02 -9.17 12.67
N GLY A 5 1.00 -9.25 13.53
CA GLY A 5 1.06 -8.75 14.90
C GLY A 5 0.74 -7.26 15.08
N ALA A 6 0.26 -6.57 14.05
CA ALA A 6 -0.27 -5.20 14.17
C ALA A 6 -1.75 -5.20 14.61
N GLN A 7 -2.23 -4.12 15.22
CA GLN A 7 -3.63 -3.97 15.62
C GLN A 7 -4.29 -2.80 14.89
N PRO A 8 -4.81 -3.02 13.67
CA PRO A 8 -5.48 -1.96 12.92
C PRO A 8 -6.83 -1.59 13.56
N PHE A 9 -7.21 -0.31 13.44
CA PHE A 9 -8.56 0.15 13.69
C PHE A 9 -9.26 0.38 12.35
N MET A 10 -10.33 -0.38 12.08
CA MET A 10 -11.03 -0.34 10.80
C MET A 10 -12.26 0.57 10.87
N ILE A 11 -12.32 1.56 9.98
CA ILE A 11 -13.54 2.35 9.72
C ILE A 11 -14.13 1.82 8.41
N SER A 12 -15.28 1.14 8.50
CA SER A 12 -15.91 0.49 7.35
C SER A 12 -17.43 0.44 7.47
N ALA A 13 -18.12 -0.13 6.49
CA ALA A 13 -19.57 -0.26 6.45
C ALA A 13 -19.98 -1.65 5.97
N LEU A 14 -20.89 -2.29 6.70
CA LEU A 14 -21.46 -3.59 6.37
C LEU A 14 -23.00 -3.55 6.46
N GLY A 15 -23.63 -4.40 5.65
CA GLY A 15 -25.06 -4.66 5.73
C GLY A 15 -25.42 -5.49 6.96
N LEU A 16 -26.70 -5.45 7.33
CA LEU A 16 -27.30 -6.45 8.22
C LEU A 16 -27.80 -7.63 7.39
N ASP A 17 -26.91 -8.20 6.58
CA ASP A 17 -27.18 -9.30 5.65
C ASP A 17 -26.21 -10.47 5.89
N MET A 18 -26.43 -11.58 5.21
CA MET A 18 -25.63 -12.79 5.40
C MET A 18 -24.12 -12.55 5.15
N PRO A 19 -23.68 -11.90 4.05
CA PRO A 19 -22.25 -11.61 3.85
C PRO A 19 -21.67 -10.71 4.96
N GLY A 20 -22.41 -9.68 5.39
CA GLY A 20 -21.98 -8.79 6.47
C GLY A 20 -21.81 -9.50 7.80
N ASN A 21 -22.71 -10.43 8.13
CA ASN A 21 -22.62 -11.24 9.33
C ASN A 21 -21.41 -12.18 9.30
N LEU A 22 -21.17 -12.88 8.18
CA LEU A 22 -20.02 -13.77 8.03
C LEU A 22 -18.68 -13.01 8.19
N LEU A 23 -18.55 -11.84 7.54
CA LEU A 23 -17.36 -11.01 7.65
C LEU A 23 -17.14 -10.54 9.10
N LEU A 24 -18.22 -10.14 9.78
CA LEU A 24 -18.13 -9.66 11.16
C LEU A 24 -17.81 -10.77 12.16
N GLU A 25 -18.33 -11.98 11.97
CA GLU A 25 -17.99 -13.15 12.78
C GLU A 25 -16.50 -13.48 12.66
N HIS A 26 -15.99 -13.52 11.41
CA HIS A 26 -14.56 -13.70 11.18
C HIS A 26 -13.73 -12.60 11.84
N TRP A 27 -14.13 -11.34 11.68
CA TRP A 27 -13.46 -10.18 12.28
C TRP A 27 -13.38 -10.24 13.81
N LYS A 28 -14.49 -10.61 14.46
CA LYS A 28 -14.57 -10.79 15.92
C LYS A 28 -13.74 -11.98 16.39
N SER A 29 -13.72 -13.08 15.64
CA SER A 29 -12.90 -14.26 15.95
C SER A 29 -11.40 -13.93 15.95
N ALA A 30 -10.99 -12.93 15.17
CA ALA A 30 -9.63 -12.40 15.15
C ALA A 30 -9.34 -11.38 16.28
N GLY A 31 -10.30 -11.15 17.19
CA GLY A 31 -10.15 -10.23 18.32
C GLY A 31 -10.15 -8.74 17.93
N LEU A 32 -10.65 -8.39 16.74
CA LEU A 32 -10.59 -7.04 16.23
C LEU A 32 -11.80 -6.20 16.64
N ARG A 33 -11.52 -4.92 16.87
CA ARG A 33 -12.46 -3.88 17.26
C ARG A 33 -13.49 -3.59 16.16
N THR A 34 -14.75 -3.38 16.54
CA THR A 34 -15.87 -3.21 15.59
C THR A 34 -16.52 -1.82 15.65
N GLU A 35 -16.04 -0.93 16.51
CA GLU A 35 -16.64 0.39 16.76
C GLU A 35 -16.65 1.27 15.50
N GLY A 36 -15.64 1.14 14.64
CA GLY A 36 -15.55 1.83 13.36
C GLY A 36 -16.40 1.23 12.23
N ILE A 37 -17.00 0.05 12.44
CA ILE A 37 -17.77 -0.67 11.42
C ILE A 37 -19.24 -0.26 11.52
N ARG A 38 -19.66 0.62 10.61
CA ARG A 38 -21.05 1.03 10.46
C ARG A 38 -21.88 -0.17 10.02
N LYS A 39 -23.01 -0.41 10.70
CA LYS A 39 -23.98 -1.44 10.29
C LYS A 39 -25.34 -0.81 10.12
N HIS A 40 -26.01 -1.13 9.02
CA HIS A 40 -27.35 -0.60 8.75
C HIS A 40 -28.12 -1.55 7.84
N LYS A 41 -29.45 -1.62 8.02
CA LYS A 41 -30.35 -2.43 7.18
C LYS A 41 -30.39 -1.99 5.71
N ASP A 42 -30.13 -0.70 5.46
CA ASP A 42 -30.14 -0.14 4.10
C ASP A 42 -28.79 -0.32 3.38
N ILE A 43 -27.77 -0.81 4.09
CA ILE A 43 -26.49 -1.16 3.48
C ILE A 43 -26.61 -2.59 2.95
N LYS A 44 -26.31 -2.78 1.67
CA LYS A 44 -25.98 -4.09 1.12
C LYS A 44 -24.47 -4.27 1.24
N THR A 45 -24.02 -5.37 1.84
CA THR A 45 -22.59 -5.62 2.03
C THR A 45 -21.89 -5.68 0.67
N PRO A 46 -20.82 -4.89 0.46
CA PRO A 46 -20.03 -4.92 -0.77
C PRO A 46 -19.62 -6.34 -1.15
N THR A 47 -19.91 -6.74 -2.38
CA THR A 47 -19.64 -8.09 -2.88
C THR A 47 -19.05 -7.99 -4.28
N VAL A 48 -17.96 -8.72 -4.51
CA VAL A 48 -17.36 -8.91 -5.84
C VAL A 48 -17.47 -10.38 -6.20
N CYS A 49 -18.11 -10.66 -7.33
CA CYS A 49 -18.25 -12.00 -7.89
C CYS A 49 -17.34 -12.11 -9.11
N HIS A 50 -16.32 -12.97 -9.03
CA HIS A 50 -15.49 -13.34 -10.16
C HIS A 50 -15.96 -14.70 -10.70
N ILE A 51 -16.23 -14.73 -12.00
CA ILE A 51 -16.45 -15.95 -12.76
C ILE A 51 -15.11 -16.29 -13.41
N LEU A 52 -14.56 -17.45 -13.08
CA LEU A 52 -13.30 -17.91 -13.63
C LEU A 52 -13.55 -18.82 -14.85
N ASP A 53 -12.63 -18.81 -15.81
CA ASP A 53 -12.63 -19.77 -16.91
C ASP A 53 -11.99 -21.11 -16.50
N VAL A 54 -11.87 -22.03 -17.47
CA VAL A 54 -11.29 -23.38 -17.25
C VAL A 54 -9.79 -23.35 -16.92
N SER A 55 -9.11 -22.24 -17.20
CA SER A 55 -7.70 -22.02 -16.84
C SER A 55 -7.53 -21.39 -15.46
N GLY A 56 -8.62 -20.96 -14.82
CA GLY A 56 -8.61 -20.27 -13.53
C GLY A 56 -8.49 -18.75 -13.65
N GLU A 57 -8.44 -18.21 -14.87
CA GLU A 57 -8.39 -16.77 -15.14
C GLU A 57 -9.78 -16.12 -15.05
N VAL A 58 -9.85 -14.83 -14.75
CA VAL A 58 -11.14 -14.13 -14.59
C VAL A 58 -11.81 -13.95 -15.96
N ALA A 59 -12.85 -14.72 -16.22
CA ALA A 59 -13.69 -14.62 -17.42
C ALA A 59 -14.67 -13.44 -17.35
N ALA A 60 -15.24 -13.18 -16.17
CA ALA A 60 -16.12 -12.04 -15.93
C ALA A 60 -16.10 -11.64 -14.45
N GLY A 61 -16.39 -10.37 -14.17
CA GLY A 61 -16.48 -9.85 -12.81
C GLY A 61 -17.68 -8.93 -12.64
N VAL A 62 -18.44 -9.10 -11.57
CA VAL A 62 -19.49 -8.16 -11.16
C VAL A 62 -19.15 -7.67 -9.76
N ALA A 63 -18.94 -6.36 -9.63
CA ALA A 63 -18.66 -5.71 -8.36
C ALA A 63 -19.84 -4.83 -7.96
N SER A 64 -20.48 -5.13 -6.82
CA SER A 64 -21.38 -4.21 -6.14
C SER A 64 -20.67 -3.70 -4.89
N VAL A 65 -20.10 -2.50 -4.99
CA VAL A 65 -19.27 -1.89 -3.96
C VAL A 65 -19.69 -0.45 -3.63
N GLU A 66 -20.81 0.00 -4.20
CA GLU A 66 -21.34 1.36 -4.07
C GLU A 66 -21.67 1.72 -2.62
N ALA A 67 -21.96 0.70 -1.80
CA ALA A 67 -22.24 0.88 -0.39
C ALA A 67 -21.09 1.58 0.37
N VAL A 68 -19.83 1.36 -0.03
CA VAL A 68 -18.68 2.05 0.56
C VAL A 68 -18.79 3.56 0.31
N GLU A 69 -19.02 3.96 -0.93
CA GLU A 69 -19.13 5.38 -1.31
C GLU A 69 -20.33 6.08 -0.67
N MET A 70 -21.47 5.38 -0.59
CA MET A 70 -22.72 5.93 -0.07
C MET A 70 -22.76 6.02 1.45
N PHE A 71 -22.20 5.03 2.16
CA PHE A 71 -22.40 4.90 3.60
C PHE A 71 -21.17 5.21 4.45
N LEU A 72 -19.95 5.19 3.90
CA LEU A 72 -18.77 5.76 4.56
C LEU A 72 -18.68 7.26 4.30
N THR A 73 -19.66 7.98 4.83
CA THR A 73 -19.78 9.42 4.63
C THR A 73 -18.75 10.19 5.45
N PRO A 74 -18.44 11.45 5.07
CA PRO A 74 -17.63 12.34 5.89
C PRO A 74 -18.11 12.45 7.34
N LYS A 75 -19.43 12.46 7.55
CA LYS A 75 -20.05 12.53 8.87
C LYS A 75 -19.73 11.30 9.72
N TRP A 76 -19.71 10.11 9.12
CA TRP A 76 -19.33 8.87 9.84
C TRP A 76 -17.85 8.91 10.22
N ILE A 77 -16.97 9.24 9.27
CA ILE A 77 -15.52 9.31 9.49
C ILE A 77 -15.15 10.32 10.58
N GLN A 78 -15.82 11.48 10.62
CA GLN A 78 -15.58 12.52 11.64
C GLN A 78 -15.83 12.05 13.08
N GLN A 79 -16.65 11.02 13.30
CA GLN A 79 -16.85 10.46 14.64
C GLN A 79 -15.56 9.87 15.21
N PHE A 80 -14.65 9.44 14.34
CA PHE A 80 -13.37 8.84 14.70
C PHE A 80 -12.19 9.81 14.57
N LYS A 81 -12.45 11.13 14.54
CA LYS A 81 -11.39 12.16 14.43
C LYS A 81 -10.27 12.00 15.46
N HIS A 82 -10.59 11.59 16.68
CA HIS A 82 -9.59 11.39 17.73
C HIS A 82 -8.70 10.19 17.41
N THR A 83 -9.31 9.07 16.97
CA THR A 83 -8.57 7.88 16.53
C THR A 83 -7.66 8.18 15.34
N ILE A 84 -8.16 8.92 14.34
CA ILE A 84 -7.37 9.31 13.16
C ILE A 84 -6.18 10.17 13.58
N ARG A 85 -6.40 11.20 14.42
CA ARG A 85 -5.34 12.12 14.85
C ARG A 85 -4.28 11.49 15.75
N SER A 86 -4.62 10.42 16.46
CA SER A 86 -3.67 9.66 17.29
C SER A 86 -3.07 8.46 16.57
N ALA A 87 -3.47 8.18 15.33
CA ALA A 87 -2.98 7.02 14.60
C ALA A 87 -1.51 7.22 14.20
N PRO A 88 -0.68 6.17 14.25
CA PRO A 88 0.68 6.25 13.72
C PRO A 88 0.66 6.48 12.20
N LEU A 89 -0.32 5.91 11.50
CA LEU A 89 -0.52 6.08 10.06
C LEU A 89 -2.00 5.90 9.75
N LEU A 90 -2.51 6.71 8.81
CA LEU A 90 -3.83 6.55 8.24
C LEU A 90 -3.69 5.92 6.85
N MET A 91 -4.36 4.79 6.60
CA MET A 91 -4.52 4.25 5.25
C MET A 91 -5.94 4.50 4.77
N VAL A 92 -6.06 5.03 3.56
CA VAL A 92 -7.33 5.22 2.85
C VAL A 92 -7.24 4.55 1.49
N ASP A 93 -8.27 3.81 1.12
CA ASP A 93 -8.39 3.28 -0.23
C ASP A 93 -9.26 4.20 -1.09
N ALA A 94 -9.14 4.03 -2.40
CA ALA A 94 -9.92 4.80 -3.36
C ALA A 94 -11.36 4.26 -3.52
N ASN A 95 -11.82 3.29 -2.71
CA ASN A 95 -13.24 2.91 -2.68
C ASN A 95 -14.10 3.96 -1.98
N LEU A 96 -13.50 4.78 -1.11
CA LEU A 96 -14.18 5.92 -0.51
C LEU A 96 -14.58 6.98 -1.54
N SER A 97 -15.70 7.66 -1.30
CA SER A 97 -16.10 8.80 -2.13
C SER A 97 -15.12 9.98 -1.97
N PRO A 98 -14.94 10.85 -2.98
CA PRO A 98 -14.00 11.97 -2.89
C PRO A 98 -14.17 12.85 -1.63
N PRO A 99 -15.40 13.21 -1.18
CA PRO A 99 -15.57 13.97 0.06
C PRO A 99 -15.12 13.20 1.32
N ALA A 100 -15.29 11.87 1.33
CA ALA A 100 -14.88 11.02 2.43
C ALA A 100 -13.36 10.91 2.53
N ILE A 101 -12.68 10.75 1.38
CA ILE A 101 -11.22 10.76 1.29
C ILE A 101 -10.68 12.11 1.76
N GLU A 102 -11.23 13.22 1.26
CA GLU A 102 -10.78 14.58 1.61
C GLU A 102 -10.86 14.85 3.11
N VAL A 103 -12.00 14.51 3.74
CA VAL A 103 -12.15 14.67 5.19
C VAL A 103 -11.20 13.77 5.98
N SER A 104 -10.97 12.53 5.52
CA SER A 104 -10.00 11.62 6.15
C SER A 104 -8.58 12.21 6.11
N CYS A 105 -8.15 12.65 4.94
CA CYS A 105 -6.82 13.23 4.72
C CYS A 105 -6.63 14.54 5.50
N ARG A 106 -7.65 15.40 5.54
CA ARG A 106 -7.62 16.65 6.31
C ARG A 106 -7.48 16.38 7.81
N LEU A 107 -8.26 15.44 8.36
CA LEU A 107 -8.18 15.07 9.77
C LEU A 107 -6.80 14.52 10.16
N ALA A 108 -6.16 13.74 9.28
CA ALA A 108 -4.80 13.26 9.47
C ALA A 108 -3.77 14.41 9.40
N ALA A 109 -3.90 15.29 8.41
CA ALA A 109 -3.00 16.43 8.22
C ALA A 109 -3.03 17.42 9.41
N GLU A 110 -4.19 17.63 10.04
CA GLU A 110 -4.35 18.45 11.26
C GLU A 110 -3.51 17.96 12.45
N SER A 111 -2.99 16.73 12.42
CA SER A 111 -2.13 16.16 13.46
C SER A 111 -0.84 15.53 12.91
N ASN A 112 -0.44 15.91 11.68
CA ASN A 112 0.75 15.40 11.00
C ASN A 112 0.80 13.86 10.89
N VAL A 113 -0.36 13.21 10.85
CA VAL A 113 -0.44 11.76 10.65
C VAL A 113 -0.15 11.45 9.18
N PRO A 114 0.83 10.58 8.88
CA PRO A 114 1.13 10.21 7.50
C PRO A 114 -0.05 9.45 6.89
N VAL A 115 -0.37 9.81 5.64
CA VAL A 115 -1.47 9.20 4.88
C VAL A 115 -0.92 8.27 3.81
N TRP A 116 -1.43 7.05 3.79
CA TRP A 116 -1.24 6.07 2.72
C TRP A 116 -2.49 6.02 1.85
N PHE A 117 -2.33 6.27 0.55
CA PHE A 117 -3.39 6.17 -0.45
C PHE A 117 -3.24 4.89 -1.27
N GLU A 118 -4.23 4.00 -1.19
CA GLU A 118 -4.32 2.79 -1.99
C GLU A 118 -5.26 3.02 -3.20
N PRO A 119 -4.76 3.00 -4.46
CA PRO A 119 -5.54 3.45 -5.62
C PRO A 119 -6.68 2.53 -6.06
N VAL A 120 -6.65 1.24 -5.69
CA VAL A 120 -7.68 0.20 -5.96
C VAL A 120 -7.88 -0.18 -7.44
N SER A 121 -8.02 0.81 -8.33
CA SER A 121 -8.18 0.60 -9.77
C SER A 121 -7.86 1.88 -10.53
N ILE A 122 -7.60 1.74 -11.84
CA ILE A 122 -7.34 2.86 -12.77
C ILE A 122 -8.38 3.99 -12.57
N ALA A 123 -9.67 3.69 -12.68
CA ALA A 123 -10.73 4.69 -12.58
C ALA A 123 -10.85 5.35 -11.19
N LYS A 124 -10.52 4.62 -10.11
CA LYS A 124 -10.60 5.15 -8.74
C LYS A 124 -9.33 5.89 -8.34
N SER A 125 -8.20 5.55 -8.95
CA SER A 125 -6.89 6.16 -8.68
C SER A 125 -6.89 7.68 -8.90
N GLU A 126 -7.69 8.16 -9.86
CA GLU A 126 -7.87 9.59 -10.17
C GLU A 126 -8.37 10.42 -8.98
N ARG A 127 -8.99 9.77 -7.98
CA ARG A 127 -9.43 10.41 -6.72
C ARG A 127 -8.28 11.01 -5.91
N ILE A 128 -7.02 10.73 -6.26
CA ILE A 128 -5.85 11.39 -5.65
C ILE A 128 -5.76 12.89 -5.99
N ALA A 129 -6.27 13.33 -7.14
CA ALA A 129 -6.05 14.68 -7.65
C ALA A 129 -6.34 15.82 -6.63
N PRO A 130 -7.48 15.84 -5.92
CA PRO A 130 -7.78 16.89 -4.94
C PRO A 130 -7.01 16.75 -3.61
N ILE A 131 -6.45 15.57 -3.32
CA ILE A 131 -5.85 15.24 -2.01
C ILE A 131 -4.34 15.05 -2.05
N VAL A 132 -3.70 15.09 -3.22
CA VAL A 132 -2.29 14.74 -3.44
C VAL A 132 -1.32 15.39 -2.44
N LYS A 133 -1.59 16.64 -2.04
CA LYS A 133 -0.80 17.39 -1.06
C LYS A 133 -0.79 16.79 0.36
N TYR A 134 -1.76 15.94 0.69
CA TYR A 134 -1.85 15.26 1.99
C TYR A 134 -1.15 13.89 1.98
N ILE A 135 -0.77 13.37 0.81
CA ILE A 135 -0.38 11.98 0.65
C ILE A 135 1.10 11.78 0.99
N THR A 136 1.37 10.91 1.96
CA THR A 136 2.74 10.51 2.31
C THR A 136 3.17 9.31 1.49
N PHE A 137 2.33 8.27 1.43
CA PHE A 137 2.57 7.07 0.66
C PHE A 137 1.47 6.87 -0.39
N ALA A 138 1.83 6.44 -1.59
CA ALA A 138 0.89 5.92 -2.57
C ALA A 138 1.44 4.63 -3.19
N SER A 139 0.58 3.65 -3.43
CA SER A 139 0.97 2.31 -3.88
C SER A 139 0.32 1.85 -5.21
N PRO A 140 0.41 2.64 -6.29
CA PRO A 140 -0.16 2.24 -7.58
C PRO A 140 0.60 1.06 -8.21
N ASN A 141 -0.07 0.36 -9.12
CA ASN A 141 0.59 -0.36 -10.22
C ASN A 141 0.93 0.59 -11.39
N GLU A 142 1.48 0.07 -12.49
CA GLU A 142 1.85 0.90 -13.63
C GLU A 142 0.67 1.67 -14.24
N ASP A 143 -0.47 1.03 -14.48
CA ASP A 143 -1.61 1.65 -15.14
C ASP A 143 -2.30 2.69 -14.24
N GLU A 144 -2.41 2.39 -12.95
CA GLU A 144 -2.88 3.33 -11.93
C GLU A 144 -1.98 4.55 -11.82
N LEU A 145 -0.65 4.37 -11.90
CA LEU A 145 0.27 5.50 -11.90
C LEU A 145 0.00 6.44 -13.07
N ILE A 146 -0.20 5.90 -14.27
CA ILE A 146 -0.49 6.69 -15.47
C ILE A 146 -1.81 7.45 -15.30
N ALA A 147 -2.86 6.80 -14.79
CA ALA A 147 -4.14 7.45 -14.52
C ALA A 147 -4.04 8.56 -13.46
N MET A 148 -3.32 8.31 -12.36
CA MET A 148 -3.04 9.31 -11.33
C MET A 148 -2.26 10.50 -11.89
N ALA A 149 -1.25 10.25 -12.71
CA ALA A 149 -0.45 11.29 -13.35
C ALA A 149 -1.30 12.13 -14.30
N ASN A 150 -2.14 11.49 -15.12
CA ASN A 150 -3.10 12.16 -16.00
C ASN A 150 -4.14 12.97 -15.23
N ALA A 151 -4.63 12.48 -14.09
CA ALA A 151 -5.56 13.24 -13.25
C ALA A 151 -4.89 14.48 -12.60
N LEU A 152 -3.57 14.45 -12.42
CA LEU A 152 -2.77 15.55 -11.88
C LEU A 152 -2.24 16.52 -12.94
N SER A 153 -2.17 16.09 -14.20
CA SER A 153 -1.89 16.96 -15.33
C SER A 153 -3.20 17.51 -15.90
N SER A 154 -3.28 18.81 -16.18
CA SER A 154 -4.47 19.40 -16.82
C SER A 154 -4.76 18.87 -18.25
N GLN A 155 -3.99 17.89 -18.73
CA GLN A 155 -4.03 17.26 -20.05
C GLN A 155 -3.66 15.77 -19.89
N ASN A 156 -4.18 14.88 -20.74
CA ASN A 156 -3.80 13.46 -20.77
C ASN A 156 -2.42 13.29 -21.44
N LEU A 157 -1.35 13.60 -20.70
CA LEU A 157 0.03 13.63 -21.20
C LEU A 157 0.69 12.25 -21.22
N PHE A 158 0.17 11.29 -20.46
CA PHE A 158 0.79 9.99 -20.27
C PHE A 158 -0.05 8.89 -20.91
N CYS A 159 0.60 8.01 -21.67
CA CYS A 159 -0.03 6.84 -22.27
C CYS A 159 0.17 5.60 -21.39
N PRO A 160 -0.76 4.63 -21.41
CA PRO A 160 -0.53 3.31 -20.83
C PRO A 160 0.75 2.67 -21.38
N ILE A 161 1.45 1.90 -20.55
CA ILE A 161 2.73 1.29 -20.92
C ILE A 161 2.52 -0.13 -21.39
N GLU A 162 2.97 -0.41 -22.60
CA GLU A 162 3.05 -1.78 -23.11
C GLU A 162 4.37 -2.44 -22.67
N ARG A 163 4.27 -3.50 -21.87
CA ARG A 163 5.42 -4.31 -21.45
C ARG A 163 5.93 -5.18 -22.61
N ASN A 164 6.86 -4.64 -23.39
CA ASN A 164 7.50 -5.35 -24.50
C ASN A 164 8.84 -5.99 -24.08
N ASN A 165 8.83 -6.98 -23.18
CA ASN A 165 10.02 -7.68 -22.67
C ASN A 165 11.21 -6.74 -22.36
N CYS A 166 10.92 -5.59 -21.74
CA CYS A 166 11.94 -4.58 -21.44
C CYS A 166 12.56 -4.83 -20.06
N SER A 167 13.80 -4.38 -19.86
CA SER A 167 14.44 -4.45 -18.55
C SER A 167 13.75 -3.52 -17.56
N THR A 168 13.90 -3.80 -16.26
CA THR A 168 13.38 -2.94 -15.19
C THR A 168 13.92 -1.51 -15.29
N ASP A 169 15.17 -1.32 -15.72
CA ASP A 169 15.74 0.00 -15.97
C ASP A 169 15.00 0.76 -17.08
N THR A 170 14.69 0.09 -18.19
CA THR A 170 13.92 0.69 -19.29
C THR A 170 12.50 1.04 -18.84
N LEU A 171 11.83 0.12 -18.15
CA LEU A 171 10.50 0.34 -17.58
C LEU A 171 10.50 1.54 -16.64
N PHE A 172 11.50 1.64 -15.76
CA PHE A 172 11.68 2.79 -14.88
C PHE A 172 11.85 4.10 -15.67
N GLN A 173 12.68 4.14 -16.73
CA GLN A 173 12.81 5.36 -17.53
C GLN A 173 11.49 5.78 -18.19
N MET A 174 10.66 4.82 -18.61
CA MET A 174 9.33 5.11 -19.19
C MET A 174 8.35 5.66 -18.14
N LEU A 175 8.37 5.12 -16.92
CA LEU A 175 7.48 5.55 -15.82
C LEU A 175 7.97 6.83 -15.13
N LYS A 176 9.26 7.14 -15.19
CA LYS A 176 9.93 8.23 -14.46
C LYS A 176 9.23 9.59 -14.60
N PRO A 177 8.75 10.03 -15.79
CA PRO A 177 8.01 11.30 -15.90
C PRO A 177 6.72 11.34 -15.06
N ALA A 178 5.95 10.24 -15.04
CA ALA A 178 4.74 10.13 -14.23
C ALA A 178 5.08 10.06 -12.73
N ILE A 179 6.09 9.27 -12.35
CA ILE A 179 6.62 9.20 -10.98
C ILE A 179 7.00 10.60 -10.50
N TRP A 180 7.78 11.33 -11.29
CA TRP A 180 8.26 12.67 -10.96
C TRP A 180 7.09 13.65 -10.76
N LEU A 181 6.07 13.59 -11.62
CA LEU A 181 4.89 14.44 -11.48
C LEU A 181 4.18 14.23 -10.13
N LEU A 182 3.94 12.98 -9.72
CA LEU A 182 3.30 12.69 -8.43
C LEU A 182 4.13 13.23 -7.25
N LEU A 183 5.45 13.03 -7.29
CA LEU A 183 6.35 13.51 -6.25
C LEU A 183 6.38 15.04 -6.18
N GLU A 184 6.44 15.72 -7.34
CA GLU A 184 6.39 17.18 -7.42
C GLU A 184 5.05 17.76 -6.92
N LYS A 185 3.94 17.05 -7.14
CA LYS A 185 2.60 17.50 -6.72
C LYS A 185 2.33 17.31 -5.23
N GLY A 186 3.07 16.43 -4.55
CA GLY A 186 3.01 16.34 -3.09
C GLY A 186 3.16 14.94 -2.50
N VAL A 187 3.12 13.87 -3.31
CA VAL A 187 3.38 12.51 -2.81
C VAL A 187 4.81 12.45 -2.29
N LYS A 188 5.01 12.01 -1.04
CA LYS A 188 6.36 11.95 -0.46
C LYS A 188 7.11 10.69 -0.90
N ILE A 189 6.44 9.54 -0.82
CA ILE A 189 6.98 8.22 -1.11
C ILE A 189 6.02 7.48 -2.03
N LEU A 190 6.50 7.07 -3.20
CA LEU A 190 5.77 6.25 -4.14
C LEU A 190 6.26 4.81 -4.05
N VAL A 191 5.35 3.88 -3.81
CA VAL A 191 5.58 2.43 -3.75
C VAL A 191 4.96 1.82 -5.01
N LEU A 192 5.63 1.98 -6.14
CA LEU A 192 5.10 1.56 -7.43
C LEU A 192 5.29 0.05 -7.61
N THR A 193 4.18 -0.69 -7.67
CA THR A 193 4.20 -2.13 -7.90
C THR A 193 4.38 -2.41 -9.39
N ILE A 194 5.23 -3.39 -9.73
CA ILE A 194 5.54 -3.81 -11.10
C ILE A 194 5.41 -5.33 -11.23
N GLY A 195 4.38 -5.89 -10.60
CA GLY A 195 4.03 -7.32 -10.68
C GLY A 195 5.19 -8.25 -10.32
N SER A 196 5.50 -9.19 -11.22
CA SER A 196 6.59 -10.17 -11.06
C SER A 196 8.00 -9.56 -11.01
N ASP A 197 8.14 -8.28 -11.34
CA ASP A 197 9.43 -7.57 -11.26
C ASP A 197 9.62 -6.90 -9.88
N GLY A 198 8.60 -6.89 -9.02
CA GLY A 198 8.69 -6.38 -7.65
C GLY A 198 8.18 -4.95 -7.47
N VAL A 199 8.99 -4.08 -6.85
CA VAL A 199 8.59 -2.72 -6.44
C VAL A 199 9.65 -1.70 -6.81
N LEU A 200 9.20 -0.55 -7.30
CA LEU A 200 10.00 0.68 -7.41
C LEU A 200 9.62 1.62 -6.26
N LEU A 201 10.55 1.82 -5.32
CA LEU A 201 10.41 2.78 -4.24
C LEU A 201 11.02 4.11 -4.68
N CYS A 202 10.19 5.16 -4.81
CA CYS A 202 10.64 6.47 -5.28
C CYS A 202 10.32 7.59 -4.27
N THR A 203 11.24 8.53 -4.10
CA THR A 203 11.07 9.69 -3.19
C THR A 203 11.80 10.93 -3.74
N LYS A 204 11.33 12.11 -3.36
CA LYS A 204 12.04 13.38 -3.61
C LYS A 204 13.19 13.55 -2.60
N GLY A 205 14.36 13.98 -3.08
CA GLY A 205 15.65 13.91 -2.38
C GLY A 205 15.94 15.01 -1.35
N GLU A 206 15.03 15.97 -1.14
CA GLU A 206 15.21 17.02 -0.14
C GLU A 206 14.80 16.51 1.25
N SER A 207 15.79 16.02 2.02
CA SER A 207 15.69 15.81 3.47
C SER A 207 14.57 14.88 3.96
N ILE A 208 14.25 13.81 3.22
CA ILE A 208 13.42 12.72 3.76
C ILE A 208 14.36 11.75 4.46
N SER A 209 14.40 11.83 5.79
CA SER A 209 14.90 10.72 6.57
C SER A 209 13.98 9.53 6.25
N TRP A 210 14.52 8.47 5.63
CA TRP A 210 13.89 7.15 5.54
C TRP A 210 13.34 6.62 6.88
N ARG A 211 13.69 7.31 7.96
CA ARG A 211 13.10 7.29 9.29
C ARG A 211 11.76 8.03 9.35
N ILE A 212 10.76 7.62 8.55
CA ILE A 212 9.38 7.67 9.07
C ILE A 212 9.29 6.54 10.11
N CYS A 213 10.00 6.70 11.23
CA CYS A 213 9.84 5.84 12.39
C CYS A 213 8.56 6.33 13.07
N LEU A 214 7.45 5.68 12.75
CA LEU A 214 6.21 5.88 13.48
C LEU A 214 6.48 5.63 14.97
N GLU A 215 5.89 6.44 15.85
CA GLU A 215 5.98 6.21 17.29
C GLU A 215 5.60 4.76 17.58
N LYS A 216 6.45 4.07 18.35
CA LYS A 216 6.33 2.63 18.59
C LYS A 216 4.96 2.33 19.17
N THR A 217 4.12 1.65 18.41
CA THR A 217 2.99 0.93 19.00
C THR A 217 3.53 -0.16 19.92
N GLN A 218 2.81 -0.50 20.99
CA GLN A 218 3.28 -1.49 21.97
C GLN A 218 3.63 -2.82 21.25
N GLN A 219 4.92 -3.16 21.24
CA GLN A 219 5.44 -4.35 20.57
C GLN A 219 5.17 -5.59 21.43
N HIS A 220 4.34 -6.51 20.95
CA HIS A 220 4.00 -7.76 21.65
C HIS A 220 4.12 -8.96 20.73
N GLY A 221 4.72 -10.06 21.22
CA GLY A 221 4.79 -11.34 20.51
C GLY A 221 5.45 -11.25 19.13
N PHE A 222 4.68 -11.58 18.08
CA PHE A 222 5.15 -11.68 16.69
C PHE A 222 5.79 -10.38 16.17
N SER A 223 5.17 -9.23 16.44
CA SER A 223 5.61 -7.93 15.91
C SER A 223 6.96 -7.50 16.49
N ARG A 224 7.22 -7.84 17.75
CA ARG A 224 8.52 -7.63 18.40
C ARG A 224 9.60 -8.51 17.78
N GLN A 225 9.33 -9.81 17.62
CA GLN A 225 10.29 -10.73 17.02
C GLN A 225 10.58 -10.39 15.55
N LEU A 226 9.56 -9.91 14.81
CA LEU A 226 9.73 -9.40 13.45
C LEU A 226 10.70 -8.21 13.42
N PHE A 227 10.48 -7.23 14.30
CA PHE A 227 11.34 -6.06 14.42
C PHE A 227 12.80 -6.43 14.77
N GLU A 228 13.00 -7.29 15.77
CA GLU A 228 14.33 -7.73 16.23
C GLU A 228 15.08 -8.51 15.13
N ASN A 229 14.41 -9.42 14.44
CA ASN A 229 15.00 -10.18 13.33
C ASN A 229 15.37 -9.29 12.14
N MET A 230 14.51 -8.34 11.77
CA MET A 230 14.78 -7.44 10.65
C MET A 230 15.90 -6.45 10.97
N THR A 231 15.90 -5.87 12.17
CA THR A 231 16.93 -4.90 12.56
C THR A 231 18.32 -5.55 12.66
N SER A 232 18.40 -6.81 13.10
CA SER A 232 19.65 -7.57 13.16
C SER A 232 20.13 -8.06 11.78
N SER A 233 19.21 -8.38 10.89
CA SER A 233 19.53 -8.97 9.57
C SER A 233 19.69 -7.95 8.44
N CYS A 234 19.04 -6.81 8.55
CA CYS A 234 18.93 -5.78 7.51
C CYS A 234 19.28 -4.42 8.12
N PRO A 235 20.58 -4.05 8.20
CA PRO A 235 20.98 -2.81 8.85
C PRO A 235 20.53 -1.60 8.04
N SER A 236 19.88 -0.63 8.71
CA SER A 236 19.33 0.61 8.12
C SER A 236 20.34 1.48 7.35
N ASN A 237 21.63 1.20 7.51
CA ASN A 237 22.71 2.02 7.00
C ASN A 237 23.12 1.67 5.56
N LEU A 238 22.60 0.57 4.97
CA LEU A 238 23.02 0.11 3.64
C LEU A 238 22.84 1.17 2.53
N TYR A 239 21.83 2.03 2.67
CA TYR A 239 21.52 3.12 1.72
C TYR A 239 21.60 4.52 2.36
N SER A 240 22.11 4.61 3.60
CA SER A 240 22.35 5.87 4.31
C SER A 240 23.70 6.50 3.94
N ASP A 241 24.46 5.88 3.05
CA ASP A 241 25.79 6.32 2.67
C ASP A 241 25.69 7.66 1.91
N SER A 242 26.34 8.69 2.46
CA SER A 242 26.36 10.06 1.93
C SER A 242 26.72 10.15 0.43
N LYS A 243 27.41 9.12 -0.10
CA LYS A 243 27.75 8.98 -1.52
C LYS A 243 26.55 8.77 -2.47
N VAL A 244 25.41 8.27 -1.98
CA VAL A 244 24.19 8.09 -2.78
C VAL A 244 23.46 9.42 -2.97
N LEU A 245 23.37 10.22 -1.90
CA LEU A 245 22.75 11.55 -1.94
C LEU A 245 23.55 12.54 -2.80
N GLU A 246 24.88 12.40 -2.84
CA GLU A 246 25.77 13.23 -3.66
C GLU A 246 25.54 13.08 -5.17
N ARG A 247 24.97 11.95 -5.64
CA ARG A 247 24.79 11.68 -7.08
C ARG A 247 23.43 12.11 -7.64
N SER A 248 22.43 12.36 -6.79
CA SER A 248 21.08 12.78 -7.22
C SER A 248 20.35 13.48 -6.07
N PRO A 249 20.64 14.77 -5.81
CA PRO A 249 20.14 15.46 -4.61
C PRO A 249 18.61 15.61 -4.56
N ASN A 250 17.92 15.45 -5.70
CA ASN A 250 16.49 15.79 -5.81
C ASN A 250 15.57 14.58 -6.03
N PHE A 251 16.10 13.40 -6.34
CA PHE A 251 15.29 12.23 -6.69
C PHE A 251 16.02 10.92 -6.38
N LEU A 252 15.32 9.99 -5.73
CA LEU A 252 15.87 8.70 -5.35
C LEU A 252 14.89 7.59 -5.72
N ALA A 253 15.36 6.58 -6.46
CA ALA A 253 14.59 5.41 -6.84
C ALA A 253 15.38 4.13 -6.52
N VAL A 254 14.74 3.20 -5.82
CA VAL A 254 15.30 1.89 -5.46
C VAL A 254 14.37 0.81 -5.97
N HIS A 255 14.91 -0.13 -6.72
CA HIS A 255 14.21 -1.33 -7.16
C HIS A 255 14.39 -2.45 -6.14
N PHE A 256 13.29 -3.02 -5.70
CA PHE A 256 13.24 -4.23 -4.88
C PHE A 256 12.66 -5.37 -5.74
N PRO A 257 13.44 -6.40 -6.08
CA PRO A 257 12.96 -7.48 -6.93
C PRO A 257 11.91 -8.33 -6.21
N ALA A 258 10.94 -8.86 -6.95
CA ALA A 258 10.06 -9.90 -6.43
C ALA A 258 10.84 -11.20 -6.20
N LEU A 259 10.28 -12.06 -5.35
CA LEU A 259 10.79 -13.41 -5.14
C LEU A 259 10.10 -14.38 -6.10
N PRO A 260 10.81 -15.43 -6.58
CA PRO A 260 10.17 -16.54 -7.26
C PRO A 260 9.06 -17.14 -6.37
N ALA A 261 7.90 -17.36 -6.95
CA ALA A 261 6.72 -17.86 -6.26
C ALA A 261 5.99 -18.90 -7.11
N SER A 262 5.40 -19.90 -6.46
CA SER A 262 4.48 -20.84 -7.11
C SER A 262 3.07 -20.25 -7.10
N VAL A 263 2.73 -19.52 -8.15
CA VAL A 263 1.47 -18.75 -8.22
C VAL A 263 0.25 -19.68 -8.24
N VAL A 264 -0.60 -19.49 -7.24
CA VAL A 264 -1.95 -20.08 -7.12
C VAL A 264 -3.01 -19.03 -7.46
N ARG A 265 -2.86 -17.80 -6.95
CA ARG A 265 -3.78 -16.68 -7.19
C ARG A 265 -3.07 -15.34 -7.06
N LEU A 266 -3.33 -14.38 -7.95
CA LEU A 266 -2.69 -13.06 -7.88
C LEU A 266 -3.47 -12.05 -7.01
N THR A 267 -4.77 -12.24 -6.84
CA THR A 267 -5.64 -11.34 -6.06
C THR A 267 -5.20 -11.27 -4.60
N GLY A 268 -5.04 -10.04 -4.09
CA GLY A 268 -4.62 -9.78 -2.71
C GLY A 268 -3.11 -9.59 -2.51
N ALA A 269 -2.29 -9.82 -3.55
CA ALA A 269 -0.85 -9.60 -3.46
C ALA A 269 -0.49 -8.15 -3.11
N GLY A 270 -1.11 -7.17 -3.80
CA GLY A 270 -0.94 -5.73 -3.51
C GLY A 270 -1.42 -5.36 -2.10
N ASP A 271 -2.59 -5.86 -1.68
CA ASP A 271 -3.12 -5.62 -0.34
C ASP A 271 -2.19 -6.20 0.76
N CYS A 272 -1.62 -7.38 0.52
CA CYS A 272 -0.64 -7.99 1.42
C CYS A 272 0.69 -7.23 1.43
N LEU A 273 1.11 -6.66 0.30
CA LEU A 273 2.27 -5.78 0.22
C LEU A 273 2.09 -4.55 1.11
N VAL A 274 1.00 -3.81 0.91
CA VAL A 274 0.64 -2.62 1.70
C VAL A 274 0.46 -2.99 3.16
N GLY A 275 -0.29 -4.07 3.44
CA GLY A 275 -0.55 -4.55 4.79
C GLY A 275 0.69 -5.05 5.53
N GLY A 276 1.72 -5.53 4.80
CA GLY A 276 3.02 -5.91 5.33
C GLY A 276 3.91 -4.71 5.62
N MET A 277 3.93 -3.75 4.69
CA MET A 277 4.64 -2.48 4.87
C MET A 277 4.10 -1.69 6.06
N ILE A 278 2.78 -1.46 6.14
CA ILE A 278 2.17 -0.69 7.22
C ILE A 278 2.37 -1.40 8.57
N ALA A 279 2.24 -2.72 8.62
CA ALA A 279 2.51 -3.48 9.84
C ALA A 279 3.96 -3.25 10.31
N SER A 280 4.92 -3.34 9.41
CA SER A 280 6.35 -3.17 9.70
C SER A 280 6.68 -1.74 10.14
N LEU A 281 6.17 -0.73 9.43
CA LEU A 281 6.31 0.69 9.80
C LEU A 281 5.73 0.95 11.19
N SER A 282 4.58 0.36 11.51
CA SER A 282 3.92 0.51 12.83
C SER A 282 4.73 -0.12 13.97
N THR A 283 5.65 -1.05 13.67
CA THR A 283 6.60 -1.62 14.64
C THR A 283 7.90 -0.81 14.78
N GLY A 284 8.10 0.20 13.92
CA GLY A 284 9.28 1.07 13.93
C GLY A 284 10.38 0.69 12.95
N LEU A 285 10.15 -0.28 12.04
CA LEU A 285 11.07 -0.56 10.93
C LEU A 285 11.10 0.64 9.96
N ASP A 286 12.23 0.82 9.28
CA ASP A 286 12.35 1.86 8.26
C ASP A 286 11.58 1.50 6.98
N VAL A 287 11.46 2.46 6.06
CA VAL A 287 10.69 2.29 4.82
C VAL A 287 11.23 1.15 3.96
N MET A 288 12.55 0.99 3.83
CA MET A 288 13.15 -0.03 2.97
C MET A 288 13.00 -1.44 3.56
N GLN A 289 13.22 -1.58 4.86
CA GLN A 289 12.93 -2.81 5.60
C GLN A 289 11.45 -3.18 5.46
N SER A 290 10.57 -2.19 5.53
CA SER A 290 9.13 -2.39 5.39
C SER A 290 8.73 -2.83 3.98
N VAL A 291 9.32 -2.26 2.91
CA VAL A 291 9.12 -2.74 1.52
C VAL A 291 9.49 -4.21 1.40
N ALA A 292 10.61 -4.62 1.98
CA ALA A 292 11.05 -6.01 1.93
C ALA A 292 10.08 -6.98 2.61
N ILE A 293 9.53 -6.60 3.78
CA ILE A 293 8.45 -7.36 4.43
C ILE A 293 7.17 -7.37 3.58
N GLY A 294 6.83 -6.23 2.95
CA GLY A 294 5.69 -6.14 2.04
C GLY A 294 5.79 -7.13 0.88
N ILE A 295 6.94 -7.18 0.20
CA ILE A 295 7.17 -8.14 -0.90
C ILE A 295 7.12 -9.58 -0.39
N ALA A 296 7.68 -9.89 0.77
CA ALA A 296 7.58 -11.23 1.37
C ALA A 296 6.12 -11.62 1.68
N ALA A 297 5.31 -10.68 2.18
CA ALA A 297 3.89 -10.89 2.43
C ALA A 297 3.10 -11.07 1.13
N ALA A 298 3.42 -10.32 0.09
CA ALA A 298 2.83 -10.44 -1.24
C ALA A 298 3.15 -11.80 -1.88
N LYS A 299 4.40 -12.26 -1.80
CA LYS A 299 4.82 -13.60 -2.23
C LYS A 299 4.00 -14.69 -1.55
N ALA A 300 3.92 -14.66 -0.22
CA ALA A 300 3.13 -15.63 0.53
C ALA A 300 1.63 -15.58 0.15
N SER A 301 1.11 -14.40 -0.21
CA SER A 301 -0.27 -14.24 -0.69
C SER A 301 -0.52 -14.90 -2.04
N VAL A 302 0.46 -14.87 -2.96
CA VAL A 302 0.24 -15.46 -4.29
C VAL A 302 0.34 -16.99 -4.30
N GLU A 303 0.93 -17.58 -3.26
CA GLU A 303 1.12 -19.03 -3.11
C GLU A 303 -0.06 -19.73 -2.41
N VAL A 304 -1.19 -19.04 -2.19
CA VAL A 304 -2.38 -19.59 -1.51
C VAL A 304 -3.67 -19.21 -2.25
N ASP A 305 -4.75 -19.94 -1.99
CA ASP A 305 -6.07 -19.68 -2.59
C ASP A 305 -6.77 -18.44 -2.03
N SER A 306 -6.45 -18.01 -0.81
CA SER A 306 -7.11 -16.86 -0.16
C SER A 306 -6.37 -15.56 -0.45
N ASN A 307 -7.07 -14.43 -0.55
CA ASN A 307 -6.45 -13.10 -0.74
C ASN A 307 -5.43 -12.72 0.34
N VAL A 308 -5.48 -13.35 1.52
CA VAL A 308 -4.49 -13.17 2.60
C VAL A 308 -4.23 -14.52 3.25
N PRO A 309 -2.97 -15.03 3.30
CA PRO A 309 -2.62 -16.31 3.92
C PRO A 309 -3.20 -16.45 5.32
N SER A 310 -3.68 -17.64 5.71
CA SER A 310 -4.31 -17.85 7.04
C SER A 310 -3.40 -17.44 8.20
N GLN A 311 -2.09 -17.64 8.04
CA GLN A 311 -1.04 -17.25 8.97
C GLN A 311 0.25 -16.90 8.23
N PHE A 312 1.11 -16.10 8.85
CA PHE A 312 2.47 -15.86 8.38
C PHE A 312 3.47 -16.58 9.28
N SER A 313 4.41 -17.29 8.67
CA SER A 313 5.54 -17.91 9.37
C SER A 313 6.65 -16.87 9.54
N LEU A 314 7.07 -16.61 10.79
CA LEU A 314 8.11 -15.62 11.08
C LEU A 314 9.46 -15.94 10.40
N PRO A 315 9.99 -17.18 10.46
CA PRO A 315 11.23 -17.53 9.76
C PRO A 315 11.13 -17.34 8.24
N THR A 316 9.98 -17.67 7.65
CA THR A 316 9.76 -17.55 6.20
C THR A 316 9.72 -16.08 5.78
N ILE A 317 8.88 -15.26 6.43
CA ILE A 317 8.75 -13.84 6.10
C ILE A 317 10.06 -13.07 6.31
N THR A 318 10.77 -13.32 7.42
CA THR A 318 12.05 -12.64 7.67
C THR A 318 13.17 -13.12 6.76
N GLY A 319 13.18 -14.42 6.41
CA GLY A 319 14.11 -14.97 5.43
C GLY A 319 13.91 -14.39 4.04
N ASP A 320 12.67 -14.39 3.55
CA ASP A 320 12.28 -13.81 2.26
C ASP A 320 12.59 -12.31 2.21
N ALA A 321 12.21 -11.55 3.23
CA ALA A 321 12.50 -10.12 3.29
C ALA A 321 14.00 -9.82 3.33
N ARG A 322 14.82 -10.65 3.98
CA ARG A 322 16.29 -10.50 3.95
C ARG A 322 16.84 -10.62 2.54
N ILE A 323 16.35 -11.60 1.76
CA ILE A 323 16.76 -11.80 0.36
C ILE A 323 16.38 -10.55 -0.45
N VAL A 324 15.13 -10.10 -0.35
CA VAL A 324 14.64 -8.89 -1.04
C VAL A 324 15.46 -7.65 -0.68
N TYR A 325 15.71 -7.43 0.61
CA TYR A 325 16.48 -6.28 1.10
C TYR A 325 17.92 -6.30 0.57
N SER A 326 18.58 -7.46 0.59
CA SER A 326 19.97 -7.60 0.12
C SER A 326 20.15 -7.49 -1.40
N THR A 327 19.07 -7.69 -2.16
CA THR A 327 19.07 -7.66 -3.63
C THR A 327 18.52 -6.36 -4.20
N ALA A 328 18.11 -5.42 -3.34
CA ALA A 328 17.60 -4.13 -3.76
C ALA A 328 18.70 -3.28 -4.43
N LYS A 329 18.34 -2.61 -5.53
CA LYS A 329 19.28 -1.88 -6.38
C LYS A 329 18.86 -0.44 -6.52
N LEU A 330 19.82 0.47 -6.36
CA LEU A 330 19.64 1.87 -6.69
C LEU A 330 19.52 2.02 -8.21
N LEU A 331 18.45 2.65 -8.68
CA LEU A 331 18.28 2.96 -10.09
C LEU A 331 18.98 4.28 -10.43
N GLN A 332 19.82 4.26 -11.45
CA GLN A 332 20.58 5.46 -11.84
C GLN A 332 19.71 6.44 -12.61
N HIS A 333 19.82 7.72 -12.23
CA HIS A 333 19.31 8.81 -13.03
C HIS A 333 20.28 9.03 -14.21
N GLN A 334 19.87 8.70 -15.43
CA GLN A 334 20.53 9.29 -16.60
C GLN A 334 20.14 10.77 -16.64
N SER A 335 21.10 11.65 -16.32
CA SER A 335 20.96 13.10 -16.44
C SER A 335 20.83 13.47 -17.91
N LYS A 336 19.61 13.43 -18.43
CA LYS A 336 19.22 14.09 -19.67
C LYS A 336 17.85 14.73 -19.48
N LEU A 337 17.88 15.94 -18.92
CA LEU A 337 16.93 17.01 -19.19
C LEU A 337 17.76 18.22 -19.58
#